data_AF-A0A950EV77-F1
#
_entry.id   AF-A0A950EV77-F1
#
_cell.length_a   1.000
_cell.length_b   1.000
_cell.length_c   1.000
_cell.angle_alpha   90.00
_cell.angle_beta   90.00
_cell.angle_gamma   90.00
#
_symmetry.space_group_name_H-M   'P 1'
#
loop_
_entity.id
_entity.type
_entity.pdbx_description
1 polymer ?
#
loop_
_entity_poly.entity_id
_entity_poly.type
_entity_poly.pdbx_seq_one_letter_code
_entity_poly.pdbx_strand_id
1 'polypeptide(L)'
;MKHGEFPRAVALLIACSCAMGASSPQQAAEVQLTSDPNFTAVQPVAQDGSGNDQGVYLPPIAGPNSQITGTVLPDEGSGTSGFYVGARDSNGVTRYWKGTTDQSGRFRLRLPPLPGGLASLILFKHFDTRGEPDRGATLTVTDKPVQLADMQPVIGYIPSGPAIVAGNTSYQRGGNAYGVMQLLTRGLDAANSHVLLDGSTADVDTLAASDSSIVGRLRDTAALGKRVVSVQSGTRRTNGFKTYIIALTFSQLTPLQPGDVEQLSMQVEGLGKDPAVARFDVIGAASLADGSPSTTVPIVDGRSEVTLRGQRPGQLQISVTIDVQMPLVAL
;
A
#
# COMPACT_ATOMS: atom_id res chain seq x y z
N MET A 1 -11.49 28.08 28.83
CA MET A 1 -12.23 26.85 28.49
C MET A 1 -11.33 25.67 28.82
N LYS A 2 -11.80 24.78 29.70
CA LYS A 2 -11.01 23.74 30.35
C LYS A 2 -10.78 22.53 29.43
N HIS A 3 -9.58 21.96 29.51
CA HIS A 3 -9.22 20.65 29.00
C HIS A 3 -10.20 19.59 29.53
N GLY A 4 -10.82 18.84 28.62
CA GLY A 4 -11.64 17.67 28.94
C GLY A 4 -10.78 16.41 28.85
N GLU A 5 -10.63 15.73 29.98
CA GLU A 5 -10.11 14.38 30.08
C GLU A 5 -11.04 13.39 29.35
N PHE A 6 -10.45 12.46 28.61
CA PHE A 6 -11.18 11.35 27.98
C PHE A 6 -11.36 10.19 28.98
N PRO A 7 -12.54 9.56 29.06
CA PRO A 7 -12.76 8.43 29.94
C PRO A 7 -12.03 7.17 29.46
N ARG A 8 -11.44 6.45 30.43
CA ARG A 8 -11.03 5.05 30.32
C ARG A 8 -12.28 4.16 30.32
N ALA A 9 -12.36 3.20 29.40
CA ALA A 9 -13.29 2.08 29.48
C ALA A 9 -12.52 0.75 29.51
N VAL A 10 -12.69 0.05 30.62
CA VAL A 10 -12.39 -1.37 30.82
C VAL A 10 -13.70 -2.12 30.60
N ALA A 11 -13.69 -3.24 29.87
CA ALA A 11 -14.72 -4.26 29.99
C ALA A 11 -14.20 -5.66 29.67
N LEU A 12 -14.69 -6.60 30.47
CA LEU A 12 -14.29 -7.96 30.79
C LEU A 12 -15.38 -8.93 30.31
N LEU A 13 -15.01 -10.19 29.96
CA LEU A 13 -15.60 -11.47 30.44
C LEU A 13 -15.78 -12.60 29.37
N ILE A 14 -14.95 -13.66 29.54
CA ILE A 14 -15.13 -15.14 29.52
C ILE A 14 -16.20 -15.83 28.64
N ALA A 15 -15.77 -16.84 27.84
CA ALA A 15 -16.42 -18.17 27.70
C ALA A 15 -15.50 -19.23 27.05
N CYS A 16 -15.74 -20.52 27.37
CA CYS A 16 -14.85 -21.68 27.26
C CYS A 16 -15.20 -22.66 26.10
N SER A 17 -14.17 -23.41 25.65
CA SER A 17 -14.10 -24.78 25.07
C SER A 17 -14.97 -25.22 23.87
N CYS A 18 -14.33 -25.79 22.84
CA CYS A 18 -14.31 -27.23 22.51
C CYS A 18 -13.54 -27.50 21.21
N ALA A 19 -12.67 -28.53 21.23
CA ALA A 19 -11.95 -29.02 20.08
C ALA A 19 -12.84 -29.95 19.24
N MET A 20 -12.84 -29.80 17.92
CA MET A 20 -13.20 -30.85 16.97
C MET A 20 -12.29 -30.75 15.74
N GLY A 21 -11.72 -31.89 15.37
CA GLY A 21 -10.71 -32.01 14.33
C GLY A 21 -11.24 -31.77 12.92
N ALA A 22 -10.35 -31.31 12.06
CA ALA A 22 -10.48 -31.45 10.61
C ALA A 22 -9.07 -31.63 10.02
N SER A 23 -8.98 -32.60 9.11
CA SER A 23 -7.82 -33.08 8.38
C SER A 23 -7.01 -31.97 7.69
N SER A 24 -5.69 -32.05 7.84
CA SER A 24 -4.69 -31.19 7.22
C SER A 24 -4.69 -31.33 5.70
N PRO A 25 -4.85 -30.25 4.91
CA PRO A 25 -4.32 -30.22 3.55
C PRO A 25 -2.79 -30.11 3.61
N GLN A 26 -2.14 -30.90 2.78
CA GLN A 26 -0.69 -31.06 2.66
C GLN A 26 0.01 -29.70 2.53
N GLN A 27 0.66 -29.26 3.61
CA GLN A 27 1.53 -28.08 3.65
C GLN A 27 2.75 -28.35 2.74
N ALA A 28 2.89 -27.58 1.66
CA ALA A 28 4.15 -27.54 0.93
C ALA A 28 5.24 -27.03 1.89
N ALA A 29 6.35 -27.76 2.00
CA ALA A 29 7.41 -27.49 2.97
C ALA A 29 7.94 -26.05 2.83
N GLU A 30 7.96 -25.34 3.96
CA GLU A 30 8.40 -23.95 4.08
C GLU A 30 9.93 -23.86 3.93
N VAL A 31 10.43 -23.01 3.03
CA VAL A 31 11.86 -22.85 2.80
C VAL A 31 12.30 -21.40 3.06
N GLN A 32 13.46 -21.23 3.70
CA GLN A 32 14.04 -19.90 3.99
C GLN A 32 14.73 -19.36 2.74
N LEU A 33 14.83 -18.04 2.57
CA LEU A 33 15.52 -17.43 1.41
C LEU A 33 16.88 -18.07 1.11
N THR A 34 17.63 -18.38 2.17
CA THR A 34 18.99 -18.93 2.11
C THR A 34 19.06 -20.41 1.80
N SER A 35 17.95 -21.14 1.89
CA SER A 35 17.86 -22.58 1.65
C SER A 35 16.83 -22.96 0.59
N ASP A 36 16.10 -21.99 0.04
CA ASP A 36 15.07 -22.20 -0.97
C ASP A 36 15.71 -22.46 -2.32
N PRO A 37 15.50 -23.66 -2.93
CA PRO A 37 16.08 -23.98 -4.22
C PRO A 37 15.56 -23.08 -5.36
N ASN A 38 14.46 -22.35 -5.14
CA ASN A 38 13.95 -21.36 -6.10
C ASN A 38 14.72 -20.03 -6.05
N PHE A 39 15.63 -19.87 -5.07
CA PHE A 39 16.43 -18.67 -4.89
C PHE A 39 17.92 -18.99 -4.99
N THR A 40 18.59 -18.39 -5.98
CA THR A 40 20.03 -18.54 -6.16
C THR A 40 20.74 -17.27 -5.71
N ALA A 41 21.75 -17.40 -4.85
CA ALA A 41 22.57 -16.25 -4.44
C ALA A 41 23.29 -15.65 -5.65
N VAL A 42 23.30 -14.32 -5.74
CA VAL A 42 23.94 -13.58 -6.84
C VAL A 42 24.76 -12.42 -6.31
N GLN A 43 25.78 -12.03 -7.08
CA GLN A 43 26.46 -10.77 -6.87
C GLN A 43 25.76 -9.67 -7.68
N PRO A 44 25.83 -8.39 -7.25
CA PRO A 44 25.35 -7.28 -8.07
C PRO A 44 26.11 -7.23 -9.40
N VAL A 45 25.38 -7.02 -10.49
CA VAL A 45 25.94 -6.96 -11.85
C VAL A 45 25.38 -5.73 -12.54
N ALA A 46 26.22 -4.93 -13.19
CA ALA A 46 25.76 -3.81 -14.00
C ALA A 46 24.88 -4.30 -15.15
N GLN A 47 23.67 -3.76 -15.26
CA GLN A 47 22.70 -4.07 -16.32
C GLN A 47 22.03 -2.78 -16.79
N ASP A 48 21.37 -2.84 -17.95
CA ASP A 48 20.49 -1.76 -18.37
C ASP A 48 19.22 -1.81 -17.52
N GLY A 49 19.25 -1.10 -16.39
CA GLY A 49 18.12 -0.95 -15.49
C GLY A 49 16.89 -0.38 -16.22
N SER A 50 15.72 -0.76 -15.76
CA SER A 50 14.44 -0.32 -16.33
C SER A 50 14.00 1.08 -15.84
N GLY A 51 14.56 1.53 -14.72
CA GLY A 51 14.16 2.74 -14.01
C GLY A 51 12.76 2.68 -13.37
N ASN A 52 12.09 1.51 -13.40
CA ASN A 52 10.69 1.36 -12.98
C ASN A 52 10.54 0.41 -11.79
N ASP A 53 9.58 0.72 -10.92
CA ASP A 53 9.13 -0.12 -9.79
C ASP A 53 7.79 -0.80 -10.08
N GLN A 54 7.26 -0.63 -11.29
CA GLN A 54 5.90 -1.07 -11.61
C GLN A 54 5.79 -2.59 -11.65
N GLY A 55 4.69 -3.08 -11.08
CA GLY A 55 4.40 -4.50 -11.02
C GLY A 55 5.16 -5.27 -9.95
N VAL A 56 5.91 -4.61 -9.06
CA VAL A 56 6.64 -5.26 -7.96
C VAL A 56 6.00 -4.87 -6.64
N TYR A 57 5.58 -5.87 -5.84
CA TYR A 57 4.82 -5.65 -4.62
C TYR A 57 5.32 -6.51 -3.46
N LEU A 58 5.66 -5.84 -2.35
CA LEU A 58 5.94 -6.42 -1.05
C LEU A 58 4.99 -5.86 0.00
N PRO A 59 4.72 -6.59 1.10
CA PRO A 59 4.10 -5.98 2.27
C PRO A 59 5.07 -4.90 2.81
N PRO A 60 4.57 -3.71 3.20
CA PRO A 60 5.46 -2.63 3.66
C PRO A 60 6.13 -2.95 5.00
N ILE A 61 5.49 -3.73 5.88
CA ILE A 61 5.96 -4.07 7.23
C ILE A 61 5.79 -5.57 7.50
N ALA A 62 6.73 -6.19 8.20
CA ALA A 62 6.65 -7.57 8.66
C ALA A 62 7.42 -7.76 9.96
N GLY A 63 6.99 -8.72 10.78
CA GLY A 63 7.71 -9.10 12.00
C GLY A 63 9.02 -9.83 11.72
N PRO A 64 9.98 -9.84 12.66
CA PRO A 64 11.15 -10.71 12.58
C PRO A 64 10.66 -12.17 12.55
N ASN A 65 11.09 -12.96 11.56
CA ASN A 65 10.63 -14.33 11.29
C ASN A 65 9.25 -14.48 10.61
N SER A 66 8.66 -13.38 10.16
CA SER A 66 7.41 -13.43 9.40
C SER A 66 7.55 -14.26 8.12
N GLN A 67 6.45 -14.89 7.72
CA GLN A 67 6.28 -15.34 6.36
C GLN A 67 5.66 -14.20 5.56
N ILE A 68 6.16 -13.99 4.36
CA ILE A 68 5.62 -13.01 3.44
C ILE A 68 5.18 -13.65 2.13
N THR A 69 4.20 -13.03 1.49
CA THR A 69 3.85 -13.26 0.09
C THR A 69 4.03 -11.95 -0.65
N GLY A 70 4.48 -12.03 -1.89
CA GLY A 70 4.66 -10.87 -2.77
C GLY A 70 4.30 -11.20 -4.21
N THR A 71 4.21 -10.17 -5.02
CA THR A 71 3.87 -10.28 -6.44
C THR A 71 4.91 -9.55 -7.29
N VAL A 72 5.35 -10.20 -8.37
CA VAL A 72 6.08 -9.59 -9.47
C VAL A 72 5.31 -9.88 -10.75
N LEU A 73 4.58 -8.87 -11.22
CA LEU A 73 3.87 -8.92 -12.49
C LEU A 73 4.89 -8.97 -13.63
N PRO A 74 4.72 -9.88 -14.60
CA PRO A 74 5.57 -9.93 -15.79
C PRO A 74 5.44 -8.64 -16.59
N ASP A 75 6.51 -8.27 -17.29
CA ASP A 75 6.52 -7.06 -18.14
C ASP A 75 5.61 -7.23 -19.37
N GLU A 76 5.38 -8.47 -19.80
CA GLU A 76 4.45 -8.82 -20.88
C GLU A 76 3.54 -9.99 -20.48
N GLY A 77 2.22 -9.74 -20.43
CA GLY A 77 1.19 -10.78 -20.36
C GLY A 77 1.09 -11.56 -19.04
N SER A 78 0.90 -12.88 -19.13
CA SER A 78 0.80 -13.81 -17.99
C SER A 78 1.97 -14.79 -18.02
N GLY A 79 2.63 -15.03 -16.89
CA GLY A 79 3.74 -15.97 -16.82
C GLY A 79 4.59 -15.82 -15.58
N THR A 80 5.60 -16.69 -15.47
CA THR A 80 6.63 -16.59 -14.43
C THR A 80 7.57 -15.42 -14.72
N SER A 81 7.88 -14.64 -13.70
CA SER A 81 8.78 -13.48 -13.77
C SER A 81 10.04 -13.76 -12.97
N GLY A 82 11.20 -13.51 -13.57
CA GLY A 82 12.46 -13.45 -12.82
C GLY A 82 12.51 -12.17 -11.98
N PHE A 83 13.06 -12.25 -10.78
CA PHE A 83 13.24 -11.10 -9.92
C PHE A 83 14.45 -11.25 -9.01
N TYR A 84 14.83 -10.17 -8.34
CA TYR A 84 15.86 -10.16 -7.32
C TYR A 84 15.30 -9.73 -5.97
N VAL A 85 15.83 -10.31 -4.90
CA VAL A 85 15.60 -9.89 -3.52
C VAL A 85 16.94 -9.52 -2.91
N GLY A 86 17.04 -8.29 -2.42
CA GLY A 86 18.12 -7.85 -1.56
C GLY A 86 17.70 -7.94 -0.10
N ALA A 87 18.44 -8.65 0.74
CA ALA A 87 18.24 -8.65 2.19
C ALA A 87 19.32 -7.82 2.85
N ARG A 88 18.91 -6.77 3.57
CA ARG A 88 19.81 -5.86 4.29
C ARG A 88 19.77 -6.16 5.79
N ASP A 89 20.93 -6.41 6.38
CA ASP A 89 21.06 -6.59 7.82
C ASP A 89 21.10 -5.24 8.57
N SER A 90 21.04 -5.29 9.90
CA SER A 90 21.07 -4.09 10.75
C SER A 90 22.39 -3.29 10.67
N ASN A 91 23.46 -3.88 10.12
CA ASN A 91 24.74 -3.21 9.90
C ASN A 91 24.82 -2.54 8.51
N GLY A 92 23.76 -2.66 7.70
CA GLY A 92 23.69 -2.10 6.35
C GLY A 92 24.27 -3.01 5.25
N VAL A 93 24.74 -4.21 5.58
CA VAL A 93 25.26 -5.16 4.58
C VAL A 93 24.08 -5.76 3.83
N THR A 94 24.12 -5.68 2.50
CA THR A 94 23.07 -6.22 1.63
C THR A 94 23.58 -7.44 0.87
N ARG A 95 22.80 -8.52 0.88
CA ARG A 95 23.03 -9.73 0.09
C ARG A 95 21.89 -9.93 -0.90
N TYR A 96 22.16 -10.50 -2.07
CA TYR A 96 21.18 -10.62 -3.14
C TYR A 96 20.94 -12.07 -3.56
N TRP A 97 19.69 -12.36 -3.91
CA TRP A 97 19.26 -13.61 -4.49
C TRP A 97 18.38 -13.34 -5.71
N LYS A 98 18.50 -14.19 -6.71
CA LYS A 98 17.61 -14.23 -7.87
C LYS A 98 16.55 -15.30 -7.63
N GLY A 99 15.28 -14.94 -7.79
CA GLY A 99 14.12 -15.81 -7.68
C GLY A 99 13.28 -15.83 -8.95
N THR A 100 12.29 -16.72 -8.98
CA THR A 100 11.27 -16.79 -10.04
C THR A 100 9.90 -16.91 -9.40
N THR A 101 8.90 -16.21 -9.93
CA THR A 101 7.52 -16.30 -9.45
C THR A 101 6.80 -17.53 -10.00
N ASP A 102 5.66 -17.88 -9.39
CA ASP A 102 4.72 -18.83 -9.96
C ASP A 102 3.99 -18.25 -11.19
N GLN A 103 3.11 -19.05 -11.81
CA GLN A 103 2.36 -18.65 -13.01
C GLN A 103 1.43 -17.45 -12.80
N SER A 104 1.08 -17.13 -11.55
CA SER A 104 0.27 -15.97 -11.19
C SER A 104 1.11 -14.73 -10.86
N GLY A 105 2.43 -14.81 -11.06
CA GLY A 105 3.36 -13.75 -10.69
C GLY A 105 3.60 -13.66 -9.19
N ARG A 106 3.25 -14.69 -8.40
CA ARG A 106 3.41 -14.66 -6.94
C ARG A 106 4.64 -15.43 -6.47
N PHE A 107 5.15 -15.05 -5.31
CA PHE A 107 6.15 -15.82 -4.59
C PHE A 107 5.85 -15.81 -3.10
N ARG A 108 6.46 -16.76 -2.39
CA ARG A 108 6.36 -16.87 -0.93
C ARG A 108 7.76 -16.93 -0.38
N LEU A 109 7.96 -16.28 0.76
CA LEU A 109 9.26 -16.25 1.40
C LEU A 109 9.11 -16.29 2.91
N ARG A 110 9.89 -17.15 3.56
CA ARG A 110 10.14 -17.00 5.00
C ARG A 110 11.36 -16.11 5.20
N LEU A 111 11.21 -15.05 5.99
CA LEU A 111 12.29 -14.10 6.23
C LEU A 111 13.52 -14.83 6.82
N PRO A 112 14.71 -14.71 6.22
CA PRO A 112 15.89 -15.45 6.66
C PRO A 112 16.41 -14.90 7.99
N PRO A 113 16.88 -15.77 8.91
CA PRO A 113 17.66 -15.31 10.05
C PRO A 113 19.05 -14.89 9.56
N LEU A 114 19.33 -13.59 9.54
CA LEU A 114 20.66 -13.06 9.20
C LEU A 114 21.50 -12.82 10.46
N PRO A 115 22.81 -13.13 10.44
CA PRO A 115 23.74 -12.63 11.46
C PRO A 115 23.68 -11.09 11.50
N GLY A 116 23.35 -10.52 12.65
CA GLY A 116 23.10 -9.07 12.82
C GLY A 116 21.62 -8.65 12.73
N GLY A 117 20.70 -9.57 12.48
CA GLY A 117 19.26 -9.30 12.36
C GLY A 117 18.89 -8.69 11.01
N LEU A 118 17.78 -9.16 10.43
CA LEU A 118 17.25 -8.63 9.18
C LEU A 118 16.54 -7.30 9.44
N ALA A 119 16.94 -6.24 8.74
CA ALA A 119 16.35 -4.90 8.88
C ALA A 119 15.36 -4.58 7.75
N SER A 120 15.66 -4.98 6.51
CA SER A 120 14.78 -4.77 5.38
C SER A 120 14.98 -5.76 4.24
N LEU A 121 13.95 -5.90 3.41
CA LEU A 121 14.05 -6.51 2.08
C LEU A 121 13.77 -5.45 1.01
N ILE A 122 14.48 -5.55 -0.11
CA ILE A 122 14.16 -4.86 -1.36
C ILE A 122 13.87 -5.90 -2.44
N LEU A 123 12.76 -5.74 -3.15
CA LEU A 123 12.35 -6.57 -4.27
C LEU A 123 12.38 -5.72 -5.54
N PHE A 124 13.05 -6.21 -6.58
CA PHE A 124 13.27 -5.46 -7.81
C PHE A 124 13.51 -6.40 -9.00
N LYS A 125 13.41 -5.87 -10.22
CA LYS A 125 13.55 -6.67 -11.47
C LYS A 125 14.95 -6.63 -12.07
N HIS A 126 15.65 -5.50 -11.96
CA HIS A 126 16.94 -5.27 -12.62
C HIS A 126 17.95 -4.58 -11.71
N PHE A 127 19.23 -4.81 -11.97
CA PHE A 127 20.26 -3.90 -11.49
C PHE A 127 20.43 -2.76 -12.48
N ASP A 128 20.86 -1.59 -12.02
CA ASP A 128 21.19 -0.46 -12.87
C ASP A 128 22.60 -0.59 -13.48
N THR A 129 23.01 0.42 -14.25
CA THR A 129 24.33 0.44 -14.91
C THR A 129 25.51 0.49 -13.94
N ARG A 130 25.26 0.76 -12.65
CA ARG A 130 26.26 0.77 -11.57
C ARG A 130 26.24 -0.52 -10.76
N GLY A 131 25.33 -1.44 -11.08
CA GLY A 131 25.11 -2.66 -10.30
C GLY A 131 24.33 -2.40 -9.00
N GLU A 132 23.67 -1.25 -8.86
CA GLU A 132 22.76 -0.98 -7.75
C GLU A 132 21.36 -1.52 -8.07
N PRO A 133 20.55 -1.92 -7.07
CA PRO A 133 19.16 -2.27 -7.32
C PRO A 133 18.42 -1.11 -7.98
N ASP A 134 17.72 -1.41 -9.07
CA ASP A 134 16.76 -0.47 -9.66
C ASP A 134 15.60 -0.22 -8.68
N ARG A 135 14.72 0.74 -9.01
CA ARG A 135 13.53 1.01 -8.21
C ARG A 135 12.70 -0.26 -8.02
N GLY A 136 12.09 -0.38 -6.84
CA GLY A 136 11.36 -1.59 -6.46
C GLY A 136 10.57 -1.41 -5.17
N ALA A 137 10.00 -2.52 -4.69
CA ALA A 137 9.26 -2.52 -3.43
C ALA A 137 10.20 -2.75 -2.25
N THR A 138 9.96 -2.06 -1.13
CA THR A 138 10.72 -2.23 0.11
C THR A 138 9.81 -2.72 1.22
N LEU A 139 10.31 -3.69 1.98
CA LEU A 139 9.72 -4.19 3.22
C LEU A 139 10.64 -3.81 4.38
N THR A 140 10.08 -3.20 5.42
CA THR A 140 10.78 -2.99 6.70
C THR A 140 10.46 -4.13 7.67
N VAL A 141 11.49 -4.71 8.28
CA VAL A 141 11.36 -5.79 9.26
C VAL A 141 11.48 -5.22 10.66
N THR A 142 10.40 -5.26 11.43
CA THR A 142 10.39 -4.73 12.79
C THR A 142 9.25 -5.30 13.62
N ASP A 143 9.47 -5.37 14.93
CA ASP A 143 8.48 -5.67 15.96
C ASP A 143 7.88 -4.41 16.61
N LYS A 144 8.40 -3.23 16.25
CA LYS A 144 7.96 -1.95 16.80
C LYS A 144 6.70 -1.45 16.08
N PRO A 145 5.84 -0.67 16.77
CA PRO A 145 4.78 0.04 16.09
C PRO A 145 5.34 0.96 15.01
N VAL A 146 4.87 0.80 13.77
CA VAL A 146 5.19 1.67 12.65
C VAL A 146 3.91 2.35 12.19
N GLN A 147 4.01 3.64 11.89
CA GLN A 147 2.98 4.35 11.14
C GLN A 147 3.52 4.56 9.73
N LEU A 148 2.73 4.13 8.73
CA LEU A 148 3.00 4.47 7.35
C LEU A 148 2.36 5.82 7.05
N ALA A 149 2.95 6.56 6.10
CA ALA A 149 2.39 7.83 5.66
C ALA A 149 0.95 7.64 5.17
N ASP A 150 0.11 8.64 5.40
CA ASP A 150 -1.26 8.73 4.89
C ASP A 150 -2.19 7.59 5.34
N MET A 151 -1.84 6.88 6.41
CA MET A 151 -2.70 5.88 7.04
C MET A 151 -3.46 6.47 8.23
N GLN A 152 -4.73 6.08 8.32
CA GLN A 152 -5.58 6.40 9.46
C GLN A 152 -5.68 5.19 10.39
N PRO A 153 -5.52 5.39 11.71
CA PRO A 153 -5.69 4.33 12.67
C PRO A 153 -7.14 3.88 12.73
N VAL A 154 -7.34 2.58 12.92
CA VAL A 154 -8.67 2.03 13.22
C VAL A 154 -8.89 2.09 14.72
N ILE A 155 -9.96 2.76 15.13
CA ILE A 155 -10.35 2.85 16.54
C ILE A 155 -11.26 1.66 16.89
N GLY A 156 -11.09 1.08 18.09
CA GLY A 156 -12.01 0.08 18.63
C GLY A 156 -11.87 -1.33 18.06
N TYR A 157 -10.74 -1.68 17.43
CA TYR A 157 -10.49 -3.08 17.04
C TYR A 157 -10.31 -3.97 18.28
N ILE A 158 -10.64 -5.24 18.15
CA ILE A 158 -10.52 -6.21 19.24
C ILE A 158 -9.02 -6.56 19.43
N PRO A 159 -8.46 -6.46 20.65
CA PRO A 159 -7.03 -6.75 20.90
C PRO A 159 -6.63 -8.22 20.73
N SER A 160 -7.58 -9.15 20.67
CA SER A 160 -7.33 -10.57 20.42
C SER A 160 -7.56 -10.93 18.95
N GLY A 161 -6.68 -11.77 18.39
CA GLY A 161 -6.83 -12.28 17.02
C GLY A 161 -6.46 -11.30 15.89
N PRO A 162 -6.72 -11.67 14.62
CA PRO A 162 -6.32 -10.87 13.49
C PRO A 162 -7.17 -9.59 13.37
N ALA A 163 -6.52 -8.47 13.09
CA ALA A 163 -7.19 -7.16 12.97
C ALA A 163 -6.50 -6.26 11.95
N ILE A 164 -7.28 -5.34 11.38
CA ILE A 164 -6.75 -4.13 10.71
C ILE A 164 -6.60 -3.06 11.79
N VAL A 165 -5.39 -2.53 11.91
CA VAL A 165 -5.04 -1.50 12.92
C VAL A 165 -4.88 -0.11 12.30
N ALA A 166 -4.57 -0.01 11.01
CA ALA A 166 -4.58 1.22 10.24
C ALA A 166 -4.69 0.94 8.73
N GLY A 167 -5.08 1.94 7.94
CA GLY A 167 -5.12 1.85 6.47
C GLY A 167 -5.38 3.20 5.82
N ASN A 168 -5.24 3.28 4.50
CA ASN A 168 -5.50 4.53 3.76
C ASN A 168 -7.00 4.75 3.56
N THR A 169 -7.49 5.95 3.86
CA THR A 169 -8.94 6.24 3.88
C THR A 169 -9.55 6.63 2.54
N SER A 170 -8.73 6.84 1.52
CA SER A 170 -9.15 7.14 0.16
C SER A 170 -8.28 6.38 -0.83
N TYR A 171 -8.91 5.87 -1.89
CA TYR A 171 -8.25 5.12 -2.95
C TYR A 171 -8.71 5.62 -4.32
N GLN A 172 -7.74 5.96 -5.18
CA GLN A 172 -8.00 6.40 -6.55
C GLN A 172 -7.93 5.20 -7.51
N ARG A 173 -9.03 4.91 -8.21
CA ARG A 173 -8.99 3.95 -9.34
C ARG A 173 -8.10 4.51 -10.46
N GLY A 174 -7.23 3.66 -11.01
CA GLY A 174 -6.35 4.03 -12.13
C GLY A 174 -5.36 5.15 -11.83
N GLY A 175 -5.15 5.52 -10.56
CA GLY A 175 -4.18 6.55 -10.16
C GLY A 175 -2.73 6.13 -10.39
N ASN A 176 -1.77 6.97 -9.99
CA ASN A 176 -0.32 6.78 -10.23
C ASN A 176 0.26 5.42 -9.79
N ALA A 177 -0.45 4.66 -8.95
CA ALA A 177 -0.13 3.31 -8.52
C ALA A 177 -1.25 2.26 -8.78
N TYR A 178 -2.16 2.49 -9.74
CA TYR A 178 -3.27 1.60 -10.13
C TYR A 178 -4.20 1.15 -8.98
N GLY A 179 -4.58 2.05 -8.07
CA GLY A 179 -5.55 1.73 -7.02
C GLY A 179 -5.03 0.75 -5.96
N VAL A 180 -3.72 0.74 -5.73
CA VAL A 180 -3.10 0.00 -4.63
C VAL A 180 -3.52 0.57 -3.28
N MET A 181 -3.83 -0.34 -2.37
CA MET A 181 -4.14 -0.04 -0.98
C MET A 181 -3.22 -0.79 -0.04
N GLN A 182 -2.89 -0.15 1.09
CA GLN A 182 -2.08 -0.74 2.13
C GLN A 182 -2.87 -0.73 3.44
N LEU A 183 -2.80 -1.83 4.17
CA LEU A 183 -3.39 -1.97 5.50
C LEU A 183 -2.31 -2.46 6.44
N LEU A 184 -2.18 -1.81 7.59
CA LEU A 184 -1.46 -2.36 8.72
C LEU A 184 -2.37 -3.30 9.47
N THR A 185 -1.85 -4.48 9.76
CA THR A 185 -2.60 -5.59 10.33
C THR A 185 -1.84 -6.21 11.49
N ARG A 186 -2.47 -7.16 12.15
CA ARG A 186 -1.82 -7.96 13.19
C ARG A 186 -2.26 -9.41 13.05
N GLY A 187 -1.32 -10.33 13.25
CA GLY A 187 -1.60 -11.76 13.42
C GLY A 187 -2.24 -12.42 12.20
N LEU A 188 -1.92 -11.92 11.00
CA LEU A 188 -2.34 -12.56 9.76
C LEU A 188 -1.45 -13.77 9.45
N ASP A 189 -2.04 -14.76 8.80
CA ASP A 189 -1.31 -15.79 8.05
C ASP A 189 -1.15 -15.30 6.62
N ALA A 190 0.05 -14.85 6.26
CA ALA A 190 0.34 -14.27 4.95
C ALA A 190 0.02 -15.20 3.78
N ALA A 191 0.15 -16.52 3.95
CA ALA A 191 -0.07 -17.48 2.88
C ALA A 191 -1.55 -17.69 2.55
N ASN A 192 -2.42 -17.47 3.55
CA ASN A 192 -3.85 -17.72 3.50
C ASN A 192 -4.67 -16.44 3.73
N SER A 193 -4.07 -15.28 3.49
CA SER A 193 -4.74 -13.98 3.64
C SER A 193 -5.20 -13.40 2.32
N HIS A 194 -6.42 -12.87 2.32
CA HIS A 194 -7.03 -12.18 1.19
C HIS A 194 -7.68 -10.88 1.64
N VAL A 195 -7.48 -9.82 0.86
CA VAL A 195 -8.22 -8.57 1.01
C VAL A 195 -9.61 -8.76 0.42
N LEU A 196 -10.62 -8.27 1.14
CA LEU A 196 -12.02 -8.28 0.76
C LEU A 196 -12.53 -6.84 0.66
N LEU A 197 -13.18 -6.51 -0.45
CA LEU A 197 -13.94 -5.29 -0.64
C LEU A 197 -15.42 -5.63 -0.50
N ASP A 198 -16.11 -4.98 0.44
CA ASP A 198 -17.52 -5.23 0.78
C ASP A 198 -17.81 -6.73 1.04
N GLY A 199 -16.81 -7.48 1.51
CA GLY A 199 -16.90 -8.91 1.82
C GLY A 199 -16.58 -9.86 0.67
N SER A 200 -16.13 -9.37 -0.48
CA SER A 200 -15.79 -10.18 -1.65
C SER A 200 -14.39 -9.87 -2.19
N THR A 201 -13.76 -10.83 -2.88
CA THR A 201 -12.51 -10.63 -3.65
C THR A 201 -12.77 -10.25 -5.11
N ALA A 202 -14.03 -10.10 -5.53
CA ALA A 202 -14.38 -9.91 -6.94
C ALA A 202 -13.77 -8.64 -7.55
N ASP A 203 -13.63 -7.59 -6.73
CA ASP A 203 -13.19 -6.25 -7.15
C ASP A 203 -11.85 -5.83 -6.54
N VAL A 204 -11.13 -6.77 -5.92
CA VAL A 204 -9.85 -6.51 -5.28
C VAL A 204 -8.93 -7.72 -5.37
N ASP A 205 -7.69 -7.47 -5.79
CA ASP A 205 -6.63 -8.46 -5.75
C ASP A 205 -5.79 -8.28 -4.48
N THR A 206 -5.33 -9.38 -3.89
CA THR A 206 -4.26 -9.33 -2.88
C THR A 206 -2.93 -9.45 -3.59
N LEU A 207 -2.06 -8.46 -3.43
CA LEU A 207 -0.76 -8.40 -4.09
C LEU A 207 0.37 -8.88 -3.18
N ALA A 208 0.30 -8.57 -1.89
CA ALA A 208 1.36 -8.94 -0.96
C ALA A 208 0.81 -9.01 0.47
N ALA A 209 1.37 -9.86 1.32
CA ALA A 209 0.94 -9.99 2.71
C ALA A 209 2.10 -10.40 3.62
N SER A 210 2.04 -9.99 4.87
CA SER A 210 2.83 -10.47 6.00
C SER A 210 1.91 -10.68 7.21
N ASP A 211 2.49 -11.04 8.35
CA ASP A 211 1.81 -11.01 9.65
C ASP A 211 1.36 -9.61 10.12
N SER A 212 1.95 -8.55 9.56
CA SER A 212 1.84 -7.16 10.06
C SER A 212 1.31 -6.16 9.04
N SER A 213 1.24 -6.52 7.77
CA SER A 213 0.62 -5.68 6.74
C SER A 213 0.16 -6.48 5.54
N ILE A 214 -0.76 -5.90 4.78
CA ILE A 214 -1.26 -6.49 3.53
C ILE A 214 -1.48 -5.39 2.49
N VAL A 215 -1.20 -5.74 1.24
CA VAL A 215 -1.34 -4.87 0.07
C VAL A 215 -2.42 -5.44 -0.82
N GLY A 216 -3.45 -4.65 -1.08
CA GLY A 216 -4.50 -4.93 -2.04
C GLY A 216 -4.39 -4.04 -3.27
N ARG A 217 -5.01 -4.44 -4.37
CA ARG A 217 -5.21 -3.58 -5.55
C ARG A 217 -6.66 -3.63 -5.96
N LEU A 218 -7.28 -2.47 -6.01
CA LEU A 218 -8.63 -2.35 -6.54
C LEU A 218 -8.63 -2.66 -8.03
N ARG A 219 -9.60 -3.45 -8.48
CA ARG A 219 -9.83 -3.65 -9.90
C ARG A 219 -10.55 -2.45 -10.48
N ASP A 220 -10.36 -2.23 -11.77
CA ASP A 220 -11.05 -1.15 -12.49
C ASP A 220 -12.57 -1.33 -12.51
N THR A 221 -13.08 -2.52 -12.19
CA THR A 221 -14.52 -2.81 -12.03
C THR A 221 -15.10 -2.37 -10.68
N ALA A 222 -14.26 -2.11 -9.68
CA ALA A 222 -14.73 -1.82 -8.31
C ALA A 222 -15.67 -0.63 -8.31
N ALA A 223 -16.86 -0.72 -7.70
CA ALA A 223 -17.78 0.41 -7.73
C ALA A 223 -17.23 1.62 -6.90
N LEU A 224 -17.38 2.84 -7.42
CA LEU A 224 -17.05 4.08 -6.71
C LEU A 224 -17.96 4.26 -5.49
N GLY A 225 -17.51 4.98 -4.46
CA GLY A 225 -18.31 5.22 -3.26
C GLY A 225 -17.63 4.86 -1.94
N LYS A 226 -18.40 4.99 -0.86
CA LYS A 226 -18.10 4.40 0.46
C LYS A 226 -17.99 2.89 0.34
N ARG A 227 -16.93 2.33 0.91
CA ARG A 227 -16.64 0.89 0.94
C ARG A 227 -16.17 0.44 2.30
N VAL A 228 -16.28 -0.85 2.53
CA VAL A 228 -15.67 -1.53 3.68
C VAL A 228 -14.62 -2.50 3.18
N VAL A 229 -13.37 -2.25 3.56
CA VAL A 229 -12.27 -3.17 3.33
C VAL A 229 -12.10 -4.04 4.57
N SER A 230 -11.92 -5.34 4.37
CA SER A 230 -11.57 -6.28 5.45
C SER A 230 -10.54 -7.27 4.95
N VAL A 231 -9.94 -8.03 5.84
CA VAL A 231 -9.01 -9.11 5.49
C VAL A 231 -9.58 -10.42 6.00
N GLN A 232 -9.51 -11.45 5.18
CA GLN A 232 -9.77 -12.82 5.61
C GLN A 232 -8.44 -13.56 5.67
N SER A 233 -8.10 -14.09 6.84
CA SER A 233 -6.91 -14.91 7.10
C SER A 233 -7.36 -16.31 7.49
N GLY A 234 -7.26 -17.26 6.56
CA GLY A 234 -7.85 -18.60 6.71
C GLY A 234 -9.37 -18.52 6.89
N THR A 235 -9.88 -19.01 8.01
CA THR A 235 -11.32 -18.98 8.35
C THR A 235 -11.74 -17.73 9.12
N ARG A 236 -10.79 -16.86 9.49
CA ARG A 236 -11.06 -15.68 10.32
C ARG A 236 -11.10 -14.42 9.48
N ARG A 237 -12.12 -13.59 9.70
CA ARG A 237 -12.23 -12.26 9.10
C ARG A 237 -11.86 -11.20 10.13
N THR A 238 -11.11 -10.19 9.71
CA THR A 238 -10.80 -9.02 10.54
C THR A 238 -12.01 -8.11 10.70
N ASN A 239 -11.88 -7.10 11.54
CA ASN A 239 -12.73 -5.92 11.51
C ASN A 239 -12.77 -5.28 10.11
N GLY A 240 -13.85 -4.55 9.83
CA GLY A 240 -14.00 -3.72 8.65
C GLY A 240 -13.36 -2.34 8.83
N PHE A 241 -12.61 -1.91 7.83
CA PHE A 241 -12.05 -0.58 7.69
C PHE A 241 -12.83 0.19 6.64
N LYS A 242 -13.40 1.35 7.02
CA LYS A 242 -14.21 2.17 6.12
C LYS A 242 -13.30 3.06 5.28
N THR A 243 -13.59 3.14 3.98
CA THR A 243 -12.82 3.93 3.02
C THR A 243 -13.72 4.45 1.91
N TYR A 244 -13.18 5.31 1.04
CA TYR A 244 -13.80 5.69 -0.23
C TYR A 244 -12.96 5.21 -1.41
N ILE A 245 -13.64 4.70 -2.44
CA ILE A 245 -13.08 4.56 -3.78
C ILE A 245 -13.57 5.72 -4.61
N ILE A 246 -12.64 6.51 -5.13
CA ILE A 246 -12.90 7.70 -5.93
C ILE A 246 -12.23 7.62 -7.30
N ALA A 247 -12.74 8.42 -8.23
CA ALA A 247 -12.09 8.69 -9.51
C ALA A 247 -11.82 10.20 -9.61
N LEU A 248 -10.63 10.55 -10.09
CA LEU A 248 -10.20 11.94 -10.28
C LEU A 248 -10.01 12.20 -11.76
N THR A 249 -10.61 13.27 -12.26
CA THR A 249 -10.38 13.78 -13.61
C THR A 249 -9.97 15.23 -13.51
N PHE A 250 -8.88 15.60 -14.18
CA PHE A 250 -8.41 16.97 -14.23
C PHE A 250 -8.77 17.59 -15.59
N SER A 251 -9.06 18.89 -15.60
CA SER A 251 -9.13 19.65 -16.83
C SER A 251 -7.77 19.61 -17.52
N GLN A 252 -7.78 19.53 -18.85
CA GLN A 252 -6.54 19.61 -19.62
C GLN A 252 -5.97 21.02 -19.47
N LEU A 253 -4.71 21.12 -19.03
CA LEU A 253 -3.97 22.37 -19.01
C LEU A 253 -3.35 22.62 -20.38
N THR A 254 -3.44 23.86 -20.85
CA THR A 254 -2.65 24.30 -22.01
C THR A 254 -1.19 24.58 -21.60
N PRO A 255 -0.22 24.51 -22.53
CA PRO A 255 1.14 24.91 -22.22
C PRO A 255 1.21 26.38 -21.78
N LEU A 256 1.59 26.61 -20.53
CA LEU A 256 1.69 27.94 -19.92
C LEU A 256 2.99 28.65 -20.31
N GLN A 257 2.90 29.91 -20.72
CA GLN A 257 4.04 30.82 -20.78
C GLN A 257 4.28 31.50 -19.43
N PRO A 258 5.50 32.02 -19.17
CA PRO A 258 5.75 32.84 -17.98
C PRO A 258 4.79 34.03 -17.89
N GLY A 259 4.08 34.14 -16.77
CA GLY A 259 3.08 35.18 -16.52
C GLY A 259 1.63 34.74 -16.79
N ASP A 260 1.42 33.72 -17.62
CA ASP A 260 0.08 33.19 -17.93
C ASP A 260 -0.61 32.69 -16.67
N VAL A 261 -1.93 32.84 -16.63
CA VAL A 261 -2.78 32.39 -15.53
C VAL A 261 -3.86 31.49 -16.10
N GLU A 262 -3.95 30.27 -15.60
CA GLU A 262 -4.93 29.27 -16.05
C GLU A 262 -5.58 28.57 -14.86
N GLN A 263 -6.85 28.21 -15.02
CA GLN A 263 -7.60 27.48 -14.01
C GLN A 263 -7.44 25.97 -14.22
N LEU A 264 -7.05 25.27 -13.16
CA LEU A 264 -7.12 23.82 -13.09
C LEU A 264 -8.38 23.43 -12.32
N SER A 265 -9.29 22.71 -12.98
CA SER A 265 -10.45 22.11 -12.34
C SER A 265 -10.23 20.61 -12.15
N MET A 266 -10.53 20.11 -10.96
CA MET A 266 -10.55 18.68 -10.63
C MET A 266 -11.98 18.24 -10.38
N GLN A 267 -12.43 17.22 -11.09
CA GLN A 267 -13.67 16.49 -10.83
C GLN A 267 -13.37 15.24 -10.01
N VAL A 268 -14.17 15.02 -8.97
CA VAL A 268 -14.08 13.90 -8.04
C VAL A 268 -15.41 13.14 -8.04
N GLU A 269 -15.35 11.87 -8.40
CA GLU A 269 -16.50 10.97 -8.38
C GLU A 269 -16.38 9.96 -7.24
N GLY A 270 -17.51 9.56 -6.65
CA GLY A 270 -17.56 8.57 -5.56
C GLY A 270 -17.59 9.12 -4.14
N LEU A 271 -17.46 10.44 -3.93
CA LEU A 271 -17.57 11.03 -2.59
C LEU A 271 -19.01 11.12 -2.06
N GLY A 272 -20.02 11.06 -2.95
CA GLY A 272 -21.41 11.24 -2.55
C GLY A 272 -21.68 12.66 -2.07
N LYS A 273 -22.22 12.82 -0.86
CA LYS A 273 -22.55 14.13 -0.23
C LYS A 273 -21.65 14.46 0.95
N ASP A 274 -20.63 13.64 1.21
CA ASP A 274 -19.77 13.83 2.38
C ASP A 274 -18.84 15.03 2.15
N PRO A 275 -18.69 15.93 3.14
CA PRO A 275 -17.79 17.06 3.02
C PRO A 275 -16.35 16.60 2.82
N ALA A 276 -15.65 17.22 1.87
CA ALA A 276 -14.25 16.92 1.61
C ALA A 276 -13.50 18.19 1.21
N VAL A 277 -12.19 18.19 1.44
CA VAL A 277 -11.27 19.22 0.96
C VAL A 277 -10.18 18.57 0.12
N ALA A 278 -9.74 19.28 -0.91
CA ALA A 278 -8.61 18.91 -1.75
C ALA A 278 -7.45 19.86 -1.44
N ARG A 279 -6.32 19.28 -1.05
CA ARG A 279 -5.05 20.00 -0.94
C ARG A 279 -4.28 19.80 -2.24
N PHE A 280 -3.94 20.89 -2.91
CA PHE A 280 -3.12 20.93 -4.10
C PHE A 280 -1.71 21.39 -3.71
N ASP A 281 -0.69 20.61 -4.08
CA ASP A 281 0.71 20.98 -3.98
C ASP A 281 1.27 21.11 -5.41
N VAL A 282 1.80 22.29 -5.76
CA VAL A 282 2.22 22.65 -7.13
C VAL A 282 3.71 22.94 -7.15
N ILE A 283 4.44 22.22 -8.00
CA ILE A 283 5.90 22.32 -8.11
C ILE A 283 6.32 22.38 -9.59
N GLY A 284 7.37 23.16 -9.88
CA GLY A 284 8.08 23.11 -11.16
C GLY A 284 7.97 24.40 -11.98
N ALA A 285 7.35 24.28 -13.15
CA ALA A 285 7.22 25.35 -14.17
C ALA A 285 6.11 26.37 -13.88
N ALA A 286 5.18 26.04 -12.99
CA ALA A 286 4.12 26.93 -12.53
C ALA A 286 4.05 26.94 -11.00
N SER A 287 3.38 27.95 -10.45
CA SER A 287 3.00 28.03 -9.03
C SER A 287 1.48 28.23 -8.91
N LEU A 288 0.95 28.20 -7.70
CA LEU A 288 -0.38 28.75 -7.47
C LEU A 288 -0.36 30.26 -7.76
N ALA A 289 -1.50 30.81 -8.17
CA ALA A 289 -1.60 32.21 -8.61
C ALA A 289 -1.32 33.23 -7.49
N ASP A 290 -1.51 32.82 -6.23
CA ASP A 290 -1.16 33.57 -5.02
C ASP A 290 0.34 33.48 -4.65
N GLY A 291 1.11 32.71 -5.42
CA GLY A 291 2.55 32.49 -5.21
C GLY A 291 2.88 31.41 -4.18
N SER A 292 1.89 30.79 -3.54
CA SER A 292 2.11 29.72 -2.57
C SER A 292 2.47 28.39 -3.26
N PRO A 293 3.19 27.48 -2.57
CA PRO A 293 3.48 26.14 -3.09
C PRO A 293 2.31 25.17 -2.92
N SER A 294 1.33 25.49 -2.06
CA SER A 294 0.21 24.62 -1.76
C SER A 294 -1.02 25.40 -1.29
N THR A 295 -2.21 24.92 -1.64
CA THR A 295 -3.50 25.46 -1.15
C THR A 295 -4.49 24.35 -0.84
N THR A 296 -5.45 24.62 0.03
CA THR A 296 -6.54 23.69 0.36
C THR A 296 -7.87 24.35 -0.02
N VAL A 297 -8.64 23.64 -0.84
CA VAL A 297 -9.91 24.13 -1.39
C VAL A 297 -11.01 23.10 -1.10
N PRO A 298 -12.24 23.53 -0.79
CA PRO A 298 -13.34 22.61 -0.60
C PRO A 298 -13.69 21.88 -1.91
N ILE A 299 -14.19 20.65 -1.78
CA ILE A 299 -14.83 19.94 -2.89
C ILE A 299 -16.33 20.21 -2.78
N VAL A 300 -16.88 20.94 -3.75
CA VAL A 300 -18.29 21.30 -3.83
C VAL A 300 -18.89 20.62 -5.06
N ASP A 301 -19.96 19.85 -4.87
CA ASP A 301 -20.63 19.09 -5.94
C ASP A 301 -19.66 18.23 -6.77
N GLY A 302 -18.69 17.60 -6.09
CA GLY A 302 -17.68 16.76 -6.72
C GLY A 302 -16.65 17.54 -7.54
N ARG A 303 -16.49 18.85 -7.32
CA ARG A 303 -15.51 19.69 -8.04
C ARG A 303 -14.68 20.53 -7.10
N SER A 304 -13.44 20.77 -7.50
CA SER A 304 -12.53 21.68 -6.82
C SER A 304 -11.61 22.36 -7.84
N GLU A 305 -11.26 23.62 -7.60
CA GLU A 305 -10.56 24.44 -8.59
C GLU A 305 -9.44 25.23 -7.93
N VAL A 306 -8.31 25.34 -8.64
CA VAL A 306 -7.19 26.19 -8.26
C VAL A 306 -6.71 26.97 -9.47
N THR A 307 -6.15 28.15 -9.23
CA THR A 307 -5.57 28.97 -10.30
C THR A 307 -4.06 28.82 -10.28
N LEU A 308 -3.48 28.50 -11.43
CA LEU A 308 -2.05 28.35 -11.64
C LEU A 308 -1.49 29.58 -12.35
N ARG A 309 -0.22 29.88 -12.12
CA ARG A 309 0.54 30.90 -12.85
C ARG A 309 1.82 30.30 -13.42
N GLY A 310 2.03 30.43 -14.72
CA GLY A 310 3.27 30.06 -15.39
C GLY A 310 4.43 30.91 -14.88
N GLN A 311 5.54 30.28 -14.51
CA GLN A 311 6.73 30.96 -13.96
C GLN A 311 7.91 30.86 -14.92
N ARG A 312 8.10 29.69 -15.54
CA ARG A 312 9.26 29.40 -16.39
C ARG A 312 8.96 28.20 -17.29
N PRO A 313 9.69 28.02 -18.41
CA PRO A 313 9.62 26.78 -19.18
C PRO A 313 10.04 25.57 -18.34
N GLY A 314 9.36 24.43 -18.54
CA GLY A 314 9.72 23.16 -17.91
C GLY A 314 8.52 22.27 -17.61
N GLN A 315 8.73 21.26 -16.77
CA GLN A 315 7.68 20.36 -16.31
C GLN A 315 6.92 20.94 -15.12
N LEU A 316 5.62 20.68 -15.09
CA LEU A 316 4.72 20.98 -13.99
C LEU A 316 4.31 19.67 -13.32
N GLN A 317 4.46 19.61 -12.01
CA GLN A 317 3.94 18.52 -11.20
C GLN A 317 2.88 19.07 -10.24
N ILE A 318 1.74 18.39 -10.22
CA ILE A 318 0.63 18.70 -9.33
C ILE A 318 0.32 17.44 -8.55
N SER A 319 0.41 17.54 -7.23
CA SER A 319 0.01 16.48 -6.30
C SER A 319 -1.28 16.92 -5.61
N VAL A 320 -2.21 15.99 -5.43
CA VAL A 320 -3.48 16.25 -4.74
C VAL A 320 -3.73 15.24 -3.65
N THR A 321 -4.02 15.73 -2.45
CA THR A 321 -4.50 14.93 -1.31
C THR A 321 -5.95 15.29 -1.04
N ILE A 322 -6.82 14.29 -0.87
CA ILE A 322 -8.23 14.50 -0.57
C ILE A 322 -8.52 14.01 0.84
N ASP A 323 -8.95 14.94 1.68
CA ASP A 323 -9.39 14.67 3.05
C ASP A 323 -10.93 14.65 3.09
N VAL A 324 -11.48 13.47 3.33
CA VAL A 324 -12.93 13.27 3.44
C VAL A 324 -13.32 13.26 4.90
N GLN A 325 -14.24 14.14 5.30
CA GLN A 325 -14.79 14.11 6.65
C GLN A 325 -15.71 12.90 6.79
N MET A 326 -15.18 11.82 7.36
CA MET A 326 -16.00 10.68 7.75
C MET A 326 -16.71 10.99 9.07
N PRO A 327 -18.05 10.92 9.12
CA PRO A 327 -18.74 11.03 10.40
C PRO A 327 -18.22 9.95 11.34
N LEU A 328 -17.77 10.38 12.53
CA LEU A 328 -17.46 9.46 13.63
C LEU A 328 -18.74 8.67 13.93
N VAL A 329 -18.72 7.37 13.63
CA VAL A 329 -19.83 6.51 14.02
C VAL A 329 -19.62 6.18 15.49
N ALA A 330 -20.51 6.68 16.34
CA ALA A 330 -20.64 6.19 17.70
C ALA A 330 -20.89 4.67 17.63
N LEU A 331 -20.04 3.89 18.28
CA LEU A 331 -20.19 2.44 18.41
C LEU A 331 -21.39 2.10 19.31
#